data_AF-A0A127MJQ2-F1
#
_entry.id   AF-A0A127MJQ2-F1
#
_cell.length_a   1.000
_cell.length_b   1.000
_cell.length_c   1.000
_cell.angle_alpha   90.00
_cell.angle_beta   90.00
_cell.angle_gamma   90.00
#
_symmetry.space_group_name_H-M   'P 1'
#
loop_
_entity.id
_entity.type
_entity.pdbx_description
1 polymer ?
#
loop_
_entity_poly.entity_id
_entity_poly.type
_entity_poly.pdbx_seq_one_letter_code
_entity_poly.pdbx_strand_id
1 'polypeptide(L)'
;MRFAGYAAIFDRIDKGGDIIRPGAFGAFPGGKSLPLLWQHDPMRRIGSIDFVREDRRGLRVIGTVSTATKAGRDAAALLSSAAVNGLSFGYRVKRAAGEQPRELLDLDVAEISLVTSPMQALARVHLVE
;
A
#
# COMPACT_ATOMS: atom_id res chain seq x y z
N MET A 1 -8.81 11.64 9.12
CA MET A 1 -7.38 11.47 9.43
C MET A 1 -6.65 11.17 8.15
N ARG A 2 -5.56 11.87 7.88
CA ARG A 2 -4.74 11.70 6.69
C ARG A 2 -3.42 11.04 7.08
N PHE A 3 -2.79 10.37 6.14
CA PHE A 3 -1.47 9.83 6.34
C PHE A 3 -0.67 9.84 5.05
N ALA A 4 0.65 9.76 5.17
CA ALA A 4 1.56 9.56 4.05
C ALA A 4 2.57 8.45 4.36
N GLY A 5 2.97 7.70 3.33
CA GLY A 5 3.89 6.58 3.50
C GLY A 5 4.31 5.95 2.17
N TYR A 6 4.91 4.77 2.27
CA TYR A 6 5.26 3.95 1.12
C TYR A 6 4.55 2.61 1.21
N ALA A 7 3.79 2.25 0.18
CA ALA A 7 3.12 0.95 0.08
C ALA A 7 4.04 -0.14 -0.47
N ALA A 8 5.10 0.26 -1.16
CA ALA A 8 6.15 -0.62 -1.69
C ALA A 8 7.48 0.11 -1.74
N ILE A 9 8.57 -0.65 -1.64
CA ILE A 9 9.95 -0.21 -1.81
C ILE A 9 10.57 -1.03 -2.93
N PHE A 10 11.24 -0.35 -3.87
CA PHE A 10 11.87 -1.01 -5.00
C PHE A 10 13.13 -1.76 -4.61
N ASP A 11 13.48 -2.77 -5.41
CA ASP A 11 14.75 -3.50 -5.34
C ASP A 11 15.02 -4.16 -3.98
N ARG A 12 13.94 -4.55 -3.29
CA ARG A 12 13.96 -5.26 -2.02
C ARG A 12 13.10 -6.50 -2.10
N ILE A 13 13.70 -7.62 -1.74
CA ILE A 13 12.98 -8.88 -1.58
C ILE A 13 11.97 -8.74 -0.44
N ASP A 14 10.72 -9.08 -0.71
CA ASP A 14 9.68 -9.14 0.30
C ASP A 14 9.65 -10.51 1.00
N LYS A 15 8.78 -10.68 1.99
CA LYS A 15 8.61 -11.95 2.71
C LYS A 15 8.09 -13.10 1.83
N GLY A 16 7.50 -12.79 0.67
CA GLY A 16 7.06 -13.77 -0.32
C GLY A 16 8.17 -14.20 -1.28
N GLY A 17 9.31 -13.50 -1.29
CA GLY A 17 10.44 -13.77 -2.18
C GLY A 17 10.45 -12.96 -3.46
N ASP A 18 9.49 -12.03 -3.62
CA ASP A 18 9.38 -11.18 -4.82
C ASP A 18 10.19 -9.88 -4.67
N ILE A 19 10.67 -9.36 -5.79
CA ILE A 19 11.27 -8.02 -5.89
C ILE A 19 10.41 -7.15 -6.80
N ILE A 20 9.99 -5.99 -6.31
CA ILE A 20 9.28 -4.99 -7.12
C ILE A 20 10.32 -4.08 -7.78
N ARG A 21 10.27 -3.96 -9.11
CA ARG A 21 11.20 -3.10 -9.87
C ARG A 21 10.60 -1.72 -10.13
N PRO A 22 11.43 -0.66 -10.27
CA PRO A 22 10.95 0.65 -10.70
C PRO A 22 10.18 0.56 -12.02
N GLY A 23 9.07 1.30 -12.15
CA GLY A 23 8.17 1.24 -13.29
C GLY A 23 7.13 0.12 -13.23
N ALA A 24 7.18 -0.77 -12.24
CA ALA A 24 6.25 -1.89 -12.13
C ALA A 24 4.79 -1.46 -11.90
N PHE A 25 4.53 -0.29 -11.33
CA PHE A 25 3.17 0.19 -11.10
C PHE A 25 2.60 0.99 -12.28
N GLY A 26 3.45 1.35 -13.25
CA GLY A 26 3.07 2.18 -14.39
C GLY A 26 2.58 3.58 -13.99
N ALA A 27 1.88 4.23 -14.91
CA ALA A 27 1.24 5.51 -14.63
C ALA A 27 -0.10 5.27 -13.91
N PHE A 28 -0.33 5.99 -12.81
CA PHE A 28 -1.66 6.17 -12.25
C PHE A 28 -2.28 7.40 -12.93
N PRO A 29 -3.13 7.24 -13.97
CA PRO A 29 -3.78 8.38 -14.61
C PRO A 29 -4.51 9.20 -13.55
N GLY A 30 -4.30 10.52 -13.61
CA GLY A 30 -4.68 11.47 -12.56
C GLY A 30 -6.15 11.34 -12.18
N GLY A 31 -6.40 10.72 -11.02
CA GLY A 31 -7.76 10.51 -10.50
C GLY A 31 -8.12 9.07 -10.10
N LYS A 32 -7.26 8.06 -10.32
CA LYS A 32 -7.53 6.71 -9.79
C LYS A 32 -7.38 6.70 -8.27
N SER A 33 -8.46 7.01 -7.56
CA SER A 33 -8.57 6.76 -6.13
C SER A 33 -8.62 5.26 -5.91
N LEU A 34 -7.63 4.72 -5.19
CA LEU A 34 -7.67 3.33 -4.74
C LEU A 34 -8.46 3.23 -3.43
N PRO A 35 -9.20 2.14 -3.20
CA PRO A 35 -9.78 1.89 -1.88
C PRO A 35 -8.66 1.70 -0.86
N LEU A 36 -8.85 2.28 0.34
CA LEU A 36 -8.06 1.93 1.50
C LEU A 36 -8.81 0.87 2.31
N LEU A 37 -8.26 -0.35 2.39
CA LEU A 37 -8.84 -1.45 3.14
C LEU A 37 -8.11 -1.67 4.48
N TRP A 38 -8.75 -2.45 5.34
CA TRP A 38 -8.14 -2.95 6.57
C TRP A 38 -7.74 -4.40 6.38
N GLN A 39 -6.45 -4.72 6.50
CA GLN A 39 -5.93 -6.09 6.47
C GLN A 39 -6.35 -6.90 5.23
N HIS A 40 -6.41 -6.26 4.06
CA HIS A 40 -6.86 -6.86 2.79
C HIS A 40 -8.31 -7.36 2.78
N ASP A 41 -9.13 -7.00 3.78
CA ASP A 41 -10.54 -7.41 3.83
C ASP A 41 -11.39 -6.49 2.93
N PRO A 42 -11.94 -6.99 1.80
CA PRO A 42 -12.75 -6.19 0.88
C PRO A 42 -14.06 -5.69 1.51
N MET A 43 -14.53 -6.31 2.60
CA MET A 43 -15.71 -5.87 3.34
C MET A 43 -15.38 -4.76 4.35
N ARG A 44 -14.09 -4.49 4.60
CA ARG A 44 -13.62 -3.46 5.55
C ARG A 44 -12.88 -2.35 4.83
N ARG A 45 -13.58 -1.64 3.95
CA ARG A 45 -13.11 -0.36 3.43
C ARG A 45 -13.12 0.69 4.53
N ILE A 46 -11.96 1.24 4.84
CA ILE A 46 -11.75 2.24 5.90
C ILE A 46 -11.42 3.63 5.34
N GLY A 47 -11.29 3.78 4.02
CA GLY A 47 -10.98 5.08 3.43
C GLY A 47 -10.67 5.05 1.93
N SER A 48 -9.82 5.99 1.52
CA SER A 48 -9.30 6.17 0.16
C SER A 48 -7.81 6.48 0.15
N ILE A 49 -7.16 6.12 -0.95
CA ILE A 49 -5.85 6.64 -1.33
C ILE A 49 -6.09 7.81 -2.29
N ASP A 50 -5.72 9.01 -1.85
CA ASP A 50 -5.95 10.27 -2.54
C ASP A 50 -4.80 10.59 -3.51
N PHE A 51 -3.60 10.07 -3.23
CA PHE A 51 -2.41 10.20 -4.07
C PHE A 51 -1.64 8.88 -4.10
N VAL A 52 -1.22 8.46 -5.29
CA VAL A 52 -0.36 7.31 -5.49
C VAL A 52 0.58 7.59 -6.66
N ARG A 53 1.89 7.46 -6.42
CA ARG A 53 2.89 7.67 -7.47
C ARG A 53 4.20 6.99 -7.11
N GLU A 54 4.88 6.47 -8.11
CA GLU A 54 6.27 6.05 -7.95
C GLU A 54 7.20 7.26 -7.72
N ASP A 55 8.25 7.04 -6.95
CA ASP A 55 9.45 7.89 -6.92
C ASP A 55 10.71 7.02 -6.95
N ARG A 56 11.88 7.61 -6.68
CA ARG A 56 13.16 6.86 -6.70
C ARG A 56 13.23 5.74 -5.66
N ARG A 57 12.41 5.78 -4.61
CA ARG A 57 12.43 4.83 -3.49
C ARG A 57 11.38 3.74 -3.65
N GLY A 58 10.18 4.08 -4.13
CA GLY A 58 9.07 3.13 -4.16
C GLY A 58 7.74 3.76 -4.54
N LEU A 59 6.65 3.09 -4.14
CA LEU A 59 5.29 3.57 -4.34
C LEU A 59 4.86 4.46 -3.18
N ARG A 60 4.96 5.77 -3.37
CA ARG A 60 4.54 6.77 -2.40
C ARG A 60 3.02 6.97 -2.44
N VAL A 61 2.41 7.04 -1.26
CA VAL A 61 0.97 7.21 -1.12
C VAL A 61 0.60 8.29 -0.10
N ILE A 62 -0.55 8.93 -0.33
CA ILE A 62 -1.26 9.75 0.65
C ILE A 62 -2.69 9.24 0.69
N GLY A 63 -3.19 8.94 1.88
CA GLY A 63 -4.54 8.40 2.06
C GLY A 63 -5.31 9.11 3.16
N THR A 64 -6.62 8.94 3.12
CA THR A 64 -7.55 9.42 4.14
C THR A 64 -8.29 8.24 4.75
N VAL A 65 -8.19 8.08 6.08
CA VAL A 65 -9.02 7.17 6.87
C VAL A 65 -10.34 7.89 7.20
N SER A 66 -11.45 7.28 6.80
CA SER A 66 -12.81 7.76 7.08
C SER A 66 -13.26 7.30 8.45
N THR A 67 -13.65 8.24 9.33
CA THR A 67 -14.16 7.94 10.67
C THR A 67 -15.68 7.78 10.72
N ALA A 68 -16.35 7.75 9.55
CA ALA A 68 -17.79 7.56 9.44
C ALA A 68 -18.23 6.16 9.91
N THR A 69 -17.40 5.14 9.67
CA THR A 69 -17.69 3.75 10.07
C THR A 69 -16.95 3.38 11.35
N LYS A 70 -17.45 2.36 12.07
CA LYS A 70 -16.76 1.81 13.25
C LYS A 70 -15.35 1.33 12.88
N ALA A 71 -15.24 0.55 11.80
CA ALA A 71 -13.95 0.02 11.33
C ALA A 71 -12.93 1.13 11.03
N GLY A 72 -13.38 2.23 10.44
CA GLY A 72 -12.51 3.37 10.17
C GLY A 72 -12.09 4.13 11.44
N ARG A 73 -12.95 4.25 12.44
CA ARG A 73 -12.58 4.80 13.77
C ARG A 73 -11.56 3.91 14.48
N ASP A 74 -11.79 2.60 14.50
CA ASP A 74 -10.88 1.63 15.11
C ASP A 74 -9.51 1.66 14.42
N ALA A 75 -9.47 1.68 13.09
CA ALA A 75 -8.24 1.81 12.30
C ALA A 75 -7.51 3.13 12.56
N ALA A 76 -8.24 4.25 12.62
CA ALA A 76 -7.68 5.57 12.92
C ALA A 76 -7.03 5.62 14.32
N ALA A 77 -7.66 5.01 15.32
CA ALA A 77 -7.12 4.94 16.68
C ALA A 77 -5.82 4.12 16.74
N LEU A 78 -5.79 2.96 16.08
CA LEU A 78 -4.61 2.09 16.00
C LEU A 78 -3.47 2.72 15.19
N LEU A 79 -3.79 3.49 14.15
CA LEU A 79 -2.79 4.22 13.37
C LEU A 79 -2.19 5.37 14.18
N SER A 80 -3.02 6.14 14.89
CA SER A 80 -2.56 7.29 15.70
C SER A 80 -1.65 6.89 16.85
N SER A 81 -1.89 5.73 17.45
CA SER A 81 -1.04 5.17 18.52
C SER A 81 0.19 4.45 17.98
N ALA A 82 0.41 4.44 16.66
CA ALA A 82 1.44 3.68 15.96
C ALA A 82 1.38 2.14 16.20
N ALA A 83 0.30 1.63 16.80
CA ALA A 83 0.08 0.19 16.99
C ALA A 83 -0.08 -0.55 15.64
N VAL A 84 -0.61 0.14 14.62
CA VAL A 84 -0.63 -0.34 13.23
C VAL A 84 -0.15 0.77 12.30
N ASN A 85 0.98 0.55 11.63
CA ASN A 85 1.54 1.49 10.66
C ASN A 85 2.03 0.81 9.37
N GLY A 86 1.73 -0.47 9.18
CA GLY A 86 2.09 -1.22 7.97
C GLY A 86 1.23 -0.83 6.78
N LEU A 87 1.85 -0.79 5.61
CA LEU A 87 1.15 -0.66 4.33
C LEU A 87 1.41 -1.89 3.48
N SER A 88 0.39 -2.29 2.72
CA SER A 88 0.47 -3.34 1.72
C SER A 88 -0.51 -3.01 0.60
N PHE A 89 -0.49 -3.79 -0.48
CA PHE A 89 -1.32 -3.56 -1.64
C PHE A 89 -1.67 -4.89 -2.29
N GLY A 90 -2.90 -5.00 -2.75
CA GLY A 90 -3.43 -6.11 -3.53
C GLY A 90 -3.31 -5.78 -5.01
N TYR A 91 -2.83 -6.76 -5.78
CA TYR A 91 -2.49 -6.53 -7.18
C TYR A 91 -2.66 -7.79 -8.03
N ARG A 92 -2.66 -7.58 -9.35
CA ARG A 92 -2.49 -8.64 -10.35
C ARG A 92 -1.14 -8.44 -11.05
N VAL A 93 -0.37 -9.51 -11.19
CA VAL A 93 0.87 -9.49 -11.99
C VAL A 93 0.51 -9.53 -13.46
N LYS A 94 0.95 -8.52 -14.24
CA LYS A 94 0.86 -8.52 -15.70
C LYS A 94 2.15 -9.01 -16.35
N ARG A 95 3.30 -8.70 -15.75
CA ARG A 95 4.62 -9.14 -16.23
C ARG A 95 5.57 -9.35 -15.06
N ALA A 96 6.32 -10.45 -15.13
CA ALA A 96 7.39 -10.78 -14.19
C ALA A 96 8.52 -11.52 -14.92
N ALA A 97 9.68 -11.61 -14.28
CA ALA A 97 10.83 -12.37 -14.76
C ALA A 97 11.52 -13.07 -13.58
N GLY A 98 12.28 -14.13 -13.87
CA GLY A 98 12.95 -14.92 -12.83
C GLY A 98 11.99 -15.76 -11.97
N GLU A 99 12.57 -16.55 -11.08
CA GLU A 99 11.82 -17.47 -10.20
C GLU A 99 12.20 -17.30 -8.73
N GLN A 100 13.49 -17.16 -8.40
CA GLN A 100 13.98 -17.01 -7.03
C GLN A 100 15.21 -16.07 -6.97
N PRO A 101 15.02 -14.74 -6.83
CA PRO A 101 13.74 -14.06 -6.69
C PRO A 101 12.99 -13.92 -8.02
N ARG A 102 11.66 -13.85 -7.94
CA ARG A 102 10.83 -13.38 -9.05
C ARG A 102 10.75 -11.86 -9.01
N GLU A 103 11.09 -11.22 -10.12
CA GLU A 103 11.02 -9.77 -10.29
C GLU A 103 9.68 -9.37 -10.90
N LEU A 104 8.94 -8.51 -10.21
CA LEU A 104 7.67 -7.94 -10.64
C LEU A 104 7.93 -6.68 -11.47
N LEU A 105 7.50 -6.70 -12.74
CA LEU A 105 7.86 -5.70 -13.76
C LEU A 105 6.65 -4.92 -14.30
N ASP A 106 5.44 -5.41 -14.10
CA ASP A 106 4.18 -4.72 -14.41
C ASP A 106 3.06 -5.30 -13.53
N LEU A 107 2.40 -4.43 -12.76
CA LEU A 107 1.41 -4.74 -11.74
C LEU A 107 0.15 -3.88 -11.96
N ASP A 108 -1.01 -4.52 -11.90
CA ASP A 108 -2.29 -3.82 -11.75
C ASP A 108 -2.66 -3.71 -10.29
N VAL A 109 -2.57 -2.51 -9.71
CA VAL A 109 -2.94 -2.28 -8.31
C VAL A 109 -4.45 -2.15 -8.19
N ALA A 110 -5.03 -2.99 -7.34
CA ALA A 110 -6.47 -3.02 -7.04
C ALA A 110 -6.81 -2.23 -5.77
N GLU A 111 -5.99 -2.34 -4.73
CA GLU A 111 -6.23 -1.72 -3.42
C GLU A 111 -4.93 -1.42 -2.69
N ILE A 112 -5.03 -0.63 -1.62
CA ILE A 112 -3.97 -0.47 -0.63
C ILE A 112 -4.58 -0.70 0.75
N SER A 113 -3.86 -1.39 1.62
CA SER A 113 -4.33 -1.76 2.95
C SER A 113 -3.44 -1.20 4.06
N LEU A 114 -4.07 -0.76 5.15
CA LEU A 114 -3.39 -0.69 6.45
C LEU A 114 -3.31 -2.11 7.01
N VAL A 115 -2.10 -2.54 7.34
CA VAL A 115 -1.82 -3.90 7.82
C VAL A 115 -0.95 -3.90 9.07
N THR A 116 -1.14 -4.90 9.93
CA THR A 116 -0.25 -5.08 11.09
C THR A 116 1.14 -5.54 10.63
N SER A 117 1.16 -6.48 9.68
CA SER A 117 2.36 -7.18 9.21
C SER A 117 2.50 -7.07 7.70
N PRO A 118 3.21 -6.06 7.18
CA PRO A 118 3.44 -5.95 5.75
C PRO A 118 4.43 -7.02 5.25
N MET A 119 4.31 -7.37 3.97
CA MET A 119 5.27 -8.25 3.27
C MET A 119 6.65 -7.59 3.17
N GLN A 120 6.70 -6.26 2.98
CA GLN A 120 7.93 -5.49 3.08
C GLN A 120 7.98 -4.74 4.42
N ALA A 121 9.02 -4.96 5.22
CA ALA A 121 9.14 -4.31 6.54
C ALA A 121 9.16 -2.77 6.48
N LEU A 122 9.67 -2.22 5.37
CA LEU A 122 9.79 -0.79 5.10
C LEU A 122 8.55 -0.16 4.45
N ALA A 123 7.53 -0.95 4.10
CA ALA A 123 6.25 -0.44 3.61
C ALA A 123 5.42 0.04 4.80
N ARG A 124 5.54 1.33 5.11
CA ARG A 124 5.03 1.93 6.35
C ARG A 124 4.41 3.30 6.11
N VAL A 125 3.47 3.64 6.98
CA VAL A 125 3.05 5.02 7.22
C VAL A 125 4.19 5.75 7.92
N HIS A 126 4.55 6.92 7.41
CA HIS A 126 5.63 7.77 7.95
C HIS A 126 5.13 9.07 8.56
N LEU A 127 3.92 9.51 8.20
CA LEU A 127 3.30 10.73 8.71
C LEU A 127 1.80 10.50 8.88
N VAL A 128 1.24 11.04 9.96
CA VAL A 128 -0.19 11.07 10.26
C VAL A 128 -0.58 12.52 10.56
N GLU A 129 -1.73 12.95 10.03
CA GLU A 129 -2.34 14.28 10.18
C GLU A 129 -3.82 14.16 10.59
#